data_AF-A0AAU0N3Y8-F1
#
_entry.id   AF-A0AAU0N3Y8-F1
#
_cell.length_a   1.000
_cell.length_b   1.000
_cell.length_c   1.000
_cell.angle_alpha   90.00
_cell.angle_beta   90.00
_cell.angle_gamma   90.00
#
_symmetry.space_group_name_H-M   'P 1'
#
loop_
_entity.id
_entity.type
_entity.pdbx_description
1 polymer ?
#
loop_
_entity_poly.entity_id
_entity_poly.type
_entity_poly.pdbx_seq_one_letter_code
_entity_poly.pdbx_strand_id
1 'polypeptide(L)'
;MQQEKFTQEVSRRLRGLFGSSKLGFPIPPIERHRLEGFMQAGIFLGLSSKAELAQLMEDIHVDIFGKTIAERKAQAPLSWVFEEVDYSHYESPAYERTRQES
;
A
#
# COMPACT_ATOMS: atom_id res chain seq x y z
N MET A 1 -6.05 14.39 16.36
CA MET A 1 -6.52 13.13 16.99
C MET A 1 -6.91 12.04 15.99
N GLN A 2 -7.82 12.27 15.02
CA GLN A 2 -8.22 11.21 14.06
C GLN A 2 -7.12 10.87 13.04
N GLN A 3 -6.53 11.89 12.43
CA GLN A 3 -5.37 11.76 11.54
C GLN A 3 -4.19 11.05 12.22
N GLU A 4 -3.83 11.48 13.42
CA GLU A 4 -2.75 10.86 14.19
C GLU A 4 -3.00 9.37 14.49
N LYS A 5 -4.22 9.00 14.91
CA LYS A 5 -4.61 7.60 15.11
C LYS A 5 -4.51 6.79 13.80
N PHE A 6 -4.93 7.38 12.69
CA PHE A 6 -4.81 6.76 11.38
C PHE A 6 -3.35 6.52 10.99
N THR A 7 -2.49 7.53 11.09
CA THR A 7 -1.05 7.42 10.78
C THR A 7 -0.35 6.39 11.67
N GLN A 8 -0.66 6.37 12.97
CA GLN A 8 -0.15 5.37 13.91
C GLN A 8 -0.57 3.95 13.52
N GLU A 9 -1.82 3.77 13.10
CA GLU A 9 -2.34 2.46 12.69
C GLU A 9 -1.71 1.98 11.38
N VAL A 10 -1.54 2.86 10.39
CA VAL A 10 -0.80 2.55 9.15
C VAL A 10 0.63 2.15 9.48
N SER A 11 1.32 2.93 10.33
CA SER A 11 2.70 2.64 10.74
C SER A 11 2.81 1.27 11.42
N ARG A 12 1.90 0.96 12.35
CA ARG A 12 1.84 -0.33 13.04
C ARG A 12 1.74 -1.50 12.07
N ARG A 13 0.83 -1.40 11.09
CA ARG A 13 0.60 -2.45 10.08
C ARG A 13 1.80 -2.62 9.17
N LEU A 14 2.36 -1.51 8.65
CA LEU A 14 3.57 -1.53 7.81
C LEU A 14 4.73 -2.20 8.53
N ARG A 15 4.99 -1.82 9.79
CA ARG A 15 6.05 -2.44 10.60
C ARG A 15 5.85 -3.94 10.80
N GLY A 16 4.61 -4.39 11.02
CA GLY A 16 4.29 -5.82 11.15
C GLY A 16 4.55 -6.62 9.86
N LEU A 17 4.10 -6.09 8.71
CA LEU A 17 4.28 -6.77 7.42
C LEU A 17 5.75 -6.80 7.01
N PHE A 18 6.45 -5.67 7.12
CA PHE A 18 7.87 -5.58 6.80
C PHE A 18 8.75 -6.36 7.78
N GLY A 19 8.39 -6.39 9.06
CA GLY A 19 9.08 -7.22 10.07
C GLY A 19 8.99 -8.72 9.71
N SER A 20 7.80 -9.19 9.35
CA SER A 20 7.60 -10.58 8.89
C SER A 20 8.39 -10.87 7.61
N SER A 21 8.40 -9.93 6.66
CA SER A 21 9.19 -10.03 5.43
C SER A 21 10.70 -10.04 5.67
N LYS A 22 11.21 -9.27 6.64
CA LYS A 22 12.62 -9.28 7.04
C LYS A 22 13.06 -10.63 7.59
N LEU A 23 12.15 -11.35 8.25
CA LEU A 23 12.39 -12.72 8.72
C LEU A 23 12.27 -13.78 7.62
N GLY A 24 12.02 -13.38 6.38
CA GLY A 24 11.90 -14.26 5.21
C GLY A 24 10.50 -14.80 4.96
N PHE A 25 9.50 -14.40 5.74
CA PHE A 25 8.12 -14.82 5.50
C PHE A 25 7.49 -13.98 4.37
N PRO A 26 6.84 -14.61 3.38
CA PRO A 26 6.13 -13.87 2.35
C PRO A 26 4.96 -13.10 2.98
N ILE A 27 4.75 -11.86 2.53
CA ILE A 27 3.58 -11.08 2.94
C ILE A 27 2.34 -11.67 2.25
N PRO A 28 1.32 -12.13 2.99
CA PRO A 28 0.11 -12.65 2.37
C PRO A 28 -0.59 -11.57 1.52
N PRO A 29 -1.03 -11.87 0.28
CA PRO A 29 -1.71 -10.90 -0.58
C PRO A 29 -2.94 -10.25 0.08
N ILE A 30 -3.67 -11.02 0.91
CA ILE A 30 -4.84 -10.51 1.63
C ILE A 30 -4.51 -9.40 2.62
N GLU A 31 -3.39 -9.50 3.34
CA GLU A 31 -2.97 -8.49 4.31
C GLU A 31 -2.45 -7.24 3.61
N ARG A 32 -1.80 -7.43 2.45
CA ARG A 32 -1.42 -6.34 1.55
C ARG A 32 -2.65 -5.55 1.07
N HIS A 33 -3.62 -6.22 0.47
CA HIS A 33 -4.82 -5.56 -0.05
C HIS A 33 -5.65 -4.88 1.06
N ARG A 34 -5.71 -5.46 2.26
CA ARG A 34 -6.36 -4.84 3.42
C ARG A 34 -5.69 -3.53 3.83
N LEU A 35 -4.34 -3.49 3.83
CA LEU A 35 -3.60 -2.29 4.16
C LEU A 35 -3.76 -1.22 3.06
N GLU A 36 -3.71 -1.61 1.79
CA GLU A 36 -3.95 -0.72 0.65
C GLU A 36 -5.34 -0.10 0.71
N GLY A 37 -6.39 -0.90 0.92
CA GLY A 37 -7.76 -0.39 1.08
C GLY A 37 -7.93 0.53 2.29
N PHE A 38 -7.28 0.22 3.41
CA PHE A 38 -7.28 1.08 4.60
C PHE A 38 -6.61 2.43 4.33
N MET A 39 -5.48 2.44 3.61
CA MET A 39 -4.78 3.66 3.22
C MET A 39 -5.60 4.51 2.24
N GLN A 40 -6.23 3.89 1.24
CA GLN A 40 -7.12 4.58 0.31
C GLN A 40 -8.32 5.22 1.01
N ALA A 41 -8.92 4.53 1.98
CA ALA A 41 -10.00 5.11 2.78
C ALA A 41 -9.53 6.33 3.57
N GLY A 42 -8.31 6.30 4.13
CA GLY A 42 -7.74 7.46 4.82
C GLY A 42 -7.46 8.66 3.91
N ILE A 43 -7.03 8.40 2.67
CA ILE A 43 -6.88 9.44 1.65
C ILE A 43 -8.24 10.06 1.31
N PHE A 44 -9.23 9.21 1.03
CA PHE A 44 -10.58 9.64 0.70
C PHE A 44 -11.22 10.49 1.80
N LEU A 45 -10.99 10.14 3.07
CA LEU A 45 -11.49 10.89 4.23
C LEU A 45 -10.66 12.15 4.56
N GLY A 46 -9.61 12.45 3.79
CA GLY A 46 -8.74 13.61 4.02
C GLY A 46 -7.86 13.50 5.28
N LEU A 47 -7.63 12.28 5.78
CA LEU A 47 -6.80 12.03 6.96
C LEU A 47 -5.31 12.04 6.63
N SER A 48 -4.93 11.75 5.39
CA SER A 48 -3.56 11.86 4.90
C SER A 48 -3.55 11.95 3.38
N SER A 49 -2.42 12.37 2.79
CA SER A 49 -2.23 12.35 1.35
C SER A 49 -1.48 11.11 0.86
N LYS A 50 -1.58 10.82 -0.44
CA LYS A 50 -0.78 9.78 -1.11
C LYS A 50 0.72 9.98 -0.87
N ALA A 51 1.19 11.23 -0.92
CA ALA A 51 2.60 11.57 -0.72
C ALA A 51 3.07 11.30 0.73
N GLU A 52 2.26 11.67 1.72
CA GLU A 52 2.57 11.41 3.13
C GLU A 52 2.63 9.91 3.43
N LEU A 53 1.70 9.13 2.89
CA LEU A 53 1.68 7.67 3.08
C LEU A 53 2.83 6.97 2.36
N ALA A 54 3.20 7.45 1.16
CA ALA A 54 4.37 6.95 0.44
C ALA A 54 5.66 7.24 1.22
N GLN A 55 5.80 8.45 1.76
CA GLN A 55 6.95 8.81 2.59
C GLN A 55 7.01 7.97 3.87
N LEU A 56 5.88 7.79 4.56
CA LEU A 56 5.80 6.94 5.75
C LEU A 56 6.21 5.50 5.45
N MET A 57 5.80 4.96 4.30
CA MET A 57 6.18 3.62 3.86
C MET A 57 7.69 3.52 3.59
N GLU A 58 8.27 4.51 2.93
CA GLU A 58 9.71 4.60 2.66
C GLU A 58 10.51 4.66 3.97
N ASP A 59 10.14 5.55 4.89
CA ASP A 59 10.81 5.72 6.19
C ASP A 59 10.81 4.40 6.98
N ILE A 60 9.67 3.72 7.04
CA ILE A 60 9.57 2.43 7.74
C ILE A 60 10.36 1.34 7.02
N HIS A 61 10.42 1.36 5.68
CA HIS A 61 11.23 0.41 4.93
C HIS A 61 12.72 0.63 5.24
N VAL A 62 13.18 1.87 5.27
CA VAL A 62 14.56 2.22 5.66
C VAL A 62 14.84 1.77 7.09
N ASP A 63 13.95 2.06 8.04
CA ASP A 63 14.07 1.63 9.45
C ASP A 63 14.27 0.11 9.59
N ILE A 64 13.51 -0.68 8.82
CA ILE A 64 13.48 -2.14 8.96
C ILE A 64 14.62 -2.80 8.18
N PHE A 65 14.86 -2.36 6.95
CA PHE A 65 15.79 -3.02 6.03
C PHE A 65 17.14 -2.33 5.90
N GLY A 66 17.29 -1.12 6.44
CA GLY A 66 18.51 -0.30 6.32
C GLY A 66 18.78 0.21 4.90
N LYS A 67 17.77 0.15 4.02
CA LYS A 67 17.84 0.58 2.62
C LYS A 67 16.49 1.07 2.13
N THR A 68 16.53 1.96 1.17
CA THR A 68 15.35 2.49 0.48
C THR A 68 14.65 1.41 -0.35
N ILE A 69 13.38 1.64 -0.68
CA ILE A 69 12.63 0.80 -1.63
C ILE A 69 13.32 0.85 -3.00
N ALA A 70 13.83 2.01 -3.41
CA ALA A 70 14.54 2.21 -4.67
C ALA A 70 15.83 1.38 -4.74
N GLU A 71 16.65 1.38 -3.69
CA GLU A 71 17.87 0.56 -3.60
C GLU A 71 17.53 -0.93 -3.57
N ARG A 72 16.42 -1.32 -2.94
CA ARG A 72 15.95 -2.70 -2.95
C ARG A 72 15.50 -3.15 -4.33
N LYS A 73 14.75 -2.31 -5.07
CA LYS A 73 14.35 -2.58 -6.47
C LYS A 73 15.55 -2.86 -7.38
N ALA A 74 16.61 -2.09 -7.21
CA ALA A 74 17.83 -2.24 -8.00
C ALA A 74 18.57 -3.58 -7.71
N GLN A 75 18.38 -4.15 -6.52
CA GLN A 75 19.04 -5.40 -6.10
C GLN A 75 18.15 -6.64 -6.23
N ALA A 76 16.83 -6.50 -6.13
CA ALA A 76 15.87 -7.58 -6.25
C ALA A 76 14.49 -7.04 -6.71
N PRO A 77 13.96 -7.46 -7.87
CA PRO A 77 12.74 -6.91 -8.45
C PRO A 77 11.44 -7.28 -7.70
N LEU A 78 11.50 -8.11 -6.66
CA LEU A 78 10.35 -8.51 -5.84
C LEU A 78 9.98 -7.50 -4.73
N SER A 79 10.30 -6.22 -4.91
CA SER A 79 9.90 -5.20 -3.93
C SER A 79 8.40 -4.95 -4.04
N TRP A 80 7.66 -5.04 -2.93
CA TRP A 80 6.31 -4.52 -2.86
C TRP A 80 6.33 -3.03 -3.22
N VAL A 81 5.70 -2.72 -4.35
CA VAL A 81 5.44 -1.36 -4.80
C VAL A 81 3.98 -1.11 -4.52
N PHE A 82 3.66 0.10 -4.06
CA PHE A 82 2.30 0.60 -4.13
C PHE A 82 1.87 0.58 -5.59
N GLU A 83 1.13 -0.45 -5.99
CA GLU A 83 0.51 -0.48 -7.30
C GLU A 83 -0.80 0.28 -7.18
N GLU A 84 -0.96 1.28 -8.03
CA GLU A 84 -2.24 1.93 -8.23
C GLU A 84 -3.17 0.87 -8.82
N VAL A 85 -4.06 0.34 -8.00
CA VAL A 85 -5.15 -0.50 -8.51
C VAL A 85 -6.03 0.44 -9.31
N ASP A 86 -5.97 0.30 -10.63
CA ASP A 86 -6.79 1.07 -11.54
C ASP A 86 -8.25 0.62 -11.41
N TYR A 87 -9.01 1.36 -10.59
CA TYR A 87 -10.44 1.13 -10.39
C TYR A 87 -11.29 1.74 -11.51
N SER A 88 -10.72 2.38 -12.54
CA SER A 88 -11.48 2.92 -13.67
C SER A 88 -12.34 1.86 -14.36
N HIS A 89 -11.89 0.60 -14.36
CA HIS A 89 -12.64 -0.55 -14.84
C HIS A 89 -13.97 -0.77 -14.09
N TYR A 90 -14.06 -0.33 -12.83
CA TYR A 90 -15.23 -0.46 -11.97
C TYR A 90 -16.12 0.79 -11.93
N GLU A 91 -15.69 1.91 -12.52
CA GLU A 91 -16.45 3.17 -12.56
C GLU A 91 -17.66 3.11 -13.52
N SER A 92 -17.60 2.32 -14.59
CA SER A 92 -18.73 2.16 -15.52
C SER A 92 -19.75 1.15 -15.00
N PRO A 93 -21.07 1.38 -15.12
CA PRO A 93 -22.11 0.41 -14.76
C PRO A 93 -21.89 -0.96 -15.43
N ALA A 94 -22.21 -2.05 -14.71
CA ALA A 94 -21.98 -3.41 -15.20
C ALA A 94 -22.63 -3.72 -16.57
N TYR A 95 -23.75 -3.06 -16.90
CA TYR A 95 -24.45 -3.21 -18.18
C TYR A 95 -23.69 -2.57 -19.36
N GLU A 96 -22.85 -1.57 -19.13
CA GLU A 96 -22.04 -0.94 -20.17
C GLU A 96 -20.79 -1.79 -20.50
N ARG A 97 -20.33 -2.62 -19.55
CA ARG A 97 -19.15 -3.48 -19.71
C ARG A 97 -19.38 -4.63 -20.68
N THR A 98 -20.57 -5.23 -20.67
CA THR A 98 -20.93 -6.38 -21.54
C THR A 98 -21.22 -6.02 -22.99
N ARG A 99 -21.33 -4.73 -23.33
CA ARG A 99 -21.67 -4.29 -24.69
C ARG A 99 -20.45 -4.08 -25.59
N GLN A 100 -19.23 -4.05 -25.03
CA GLN A 100 -17.99 -3.90 -25.80
C GLN A 100 -17.37 -5.23 -26.25
N GLU A 101 -17.90 -6.37 -25.81
CA GLU A 101 -17.43 -7.72 -26.17
C GLU A 101 -18.23 -8.35 -27.33
N SER A 102 -18.94 -7.56 -28.14
CA SER A 102 -19.72 -8.01 -29.31
C SER A 102 -19.24 -7.37 -30.61
#